data_AF-A0A2H9P537-F1
#
_entry.id   AF-A0A2H9P537-F1
#
_cell.length_a   1.000
_cell.length_b   1.000
_cell.length_c   1.000
_cell.angle_alpha   90.00
_cell.angle_beta   90.00
_cell.angle_gamma   90.00
#
_symmetry.space_group_name_H-M   'P 1'
#
loop_
_entity.id
_entity.type
_entity.pdbx_description
1 polymer ?
#
loop_
_entity_poly.entity_id
_entity_poly.type
_entity_poly.pdbx_seq_one_letter_code
_entity_poly.pdbx_strand_id
1 'polypeptide(L)'
;MRSSVIILAIITGMIGCIVTPSVFAHDPGFEIKTSKDILKFCEFFHEEYLFVGEKTLVEQHPSFPNLRACVILYNHIAWKSIHPGRDIVLIAEIEKYLGNSIDIKERHIKKSETMPIWMKNDAKLWVKDEITDRLFVQGIRTMLKEQILKPSSINTNKNCHENEICIIKSDFIKYSYSDIYGKKITEKYTIESVINNEISVKTEKISRDGKELSNIIIDNQGTITTNKICCIMNKFIFSTPIKFGDMVTSDLKVIGETPYNFSGKIYQAWIAQNSEKQNTVIIDKNTGIVFSNVHKETGMTNKWSKSTLVETNMLEKNYITNESIIPKWFKTITMWLGDGLISESEYLKAIENLLERGIIRI
;
A
#
# COMPACT_ATOMS: atom_id res chain seq x y z
N MET A 1 21.33 76.38 37.48
CA MET A 1 22.53 75.92 36.73
C MET A 1 22.65 74.43 36.99
N ARG A 2 22.57 73.47 36.06
CA ARG A 2 22.75 73.41 34.60
C ARG A 2 21.73 72.41 34.01
N SER A 3 21.37 72.64 32.75
CA SER A 3 20.51 71.80 31.91
C SER A 3 21.24 70.64 31.22
N SER A 4 20.43 69.69 30.72
CA SER A 4 20.63 68.82 29.53
C SER A 4 21.60 67.63 29.71
N VAL A 5 21.38 66.41 29.20
CA VAL A 5 21.03 65.99 27.82
C VAL A 5 20.46 64.55 27.82
N ILE A 6 19.59 64.25 26.86
CA ILE A 6 19.00 62.96 26.48
C ILE A 6 20.04 62.02 25.83
N ILE A 7 20.11 60.74 26.22
CA ILE A 7 20.58 59.66 25.33
C ILE A 7 19.66 58.45 25.48
N LEU A 8 18.94 58.17 24.40
CA LEU A 8 18.16 56.97 24.13
C LEU A 8 19.13 55.85 23.71
N ALA A 9 19.22 54.75 24.46
CA ALA A 9 19.96 53.56 24.04
C ALA A 9 19.01 52.36 24.02
N ILE A 10 18.60 52.01 22.80
CA ILE A 10 17.89 50.79 22.44
C ILE A 10 18.87 49.63 22.64
N ILE A 11 18.60 48.76 23.61
CA ILE A 11 19.23 47.44 23.69
C ILE A 11 18.15 46.41 23.41
N THR A 12 18.08 46.03 22.13
CA THR A 12 17.54 44.76 21.66
C THR A 12 18.37 43.63 22.26
N GLY A 13 17.90 43.07 23.38
CA GLY A 13 18.46 41.88 23.99
C GLY A 13 17.53 40.70 23.73
N MET A 14 18.02 39.74 22.95
CA MET A 14 17.38 38.48 22.57
C MET A 14 16.44 37.95 23.66
N ILE A 15 15.18 37.70 23.28
CA ILE A 15 14.42 36.61 23.88
C ILE A 15 15.20 35.36 23.50
N GLY A 16 16.15 34.99 24.34
CA GLY A 16 16.69 33.64 24.34
C GLY A 16 15.49 32.74 24.56
N CYS A 17 15.04 32.06 23.50
CA CYS A 17 14.41 30.78 23.68
C CYS A 17 15.37 29.98 24.55
N ILE A 18 15.08 29.90 25.85
CA ILE A 18 15.58 28.82 26.66
C ILE A 18 14.96 27.60 26.00
N VAL A 19 15.68 27.02 25.06
CA VAL A 19 15.50 25.62 24.71
C VAL A 19 15.87 24.91 26.00
N THR A 20 14.86 24.65 26.83
CA THR A 20 15.02 23.65 27.88
C THR A 20 15.40 22.38 27.11
N PRO A 21 16.61 21.82 27.25
CA PRO A 21 16.80 20.46 26.81
C PRO A 21 15.71 19.64 27.51
N SER A 22 14.99 18.82 26.76
CA SER A 22 14.07 17.84 27.33
C SER A 22 14.83 17.07 28.41
N VAL A 23 14.54 17.34 29.68
CA VAL A 23 15.31 16.86 30.85
C VAL A 23 15.17 15.35 31.08
N PHE A 24 14.41 14.61 30.25
CA PHE A 24 14.08 13.20 30.51
C PHE A 24 14.55 12.19 29.45
N ALA A 25 15.61 12.49 28.69
CA ALA A 25 16.27 11.45 27.91
C ALA A 25 17.28 10.68 28.79
N HIS A 26 16.77 9.97 29.80
CA HIS A 26 17.56 9.08 30.67
C HIS A 26 17.26 7.61 30.37
N ASP A 27 18.32 6.85 30.09
CA ASP A 27 18.26 5.41 29.80
C ASP A 27 18.59 4.64 31.10
N PRO A 28 17.79 3.61 31.49
CA PRO A 28 18.09 2.77 32.64
C PRO A 28 19.50 2.14 32.60
N GLY A 29 20.08 1.97 31.41
CA GLY A 29 21.45 1.46 31.25
C GLY A 29 21.59 -0.02 31.60
N PHE A 30 20.48 -0.76 31.65
CA PHE A 30 20.44 -2.21 31.87
C PHE A 30 19.38 -2.89 30.98
N GLU A 31 19.65 -4.14 30.60
CA GLU A 31 18.71 -4.96 29.82
C GLU A 31 17.64 -5.59 30.72
N ILE A 32 16.40 -5.66 30.23
CA ILE A 32 15.28 -6.28 30.93
C ILE A 32 15.18 -7.75 30.54
N LYS A 33 15.52 -8.67 31.45
CA LYS A 33 15.49 -10.13 31.19
C LYS A 33 14.56 -10.89 32.13
N THR A 34 14.30 -10.36 33.32
CA THR A 34 13.55 -11.03 34.37
C THR A 34 12.43 -10.16 34.93
N SER A 35 11.47 -10.76 35.63
CA SER A 35 10.43 -10.03 36.37
C SER A 35 11.01 -9.03 37.38
N LYS A 36 12.20 -9.32 37.92
CA LYS A 36 12.93 -8.41 38.82
C LYS A 36 13.50 -7.21 38.06
N ASP A 37 13.96 -7.39 36.83
CA ASP A 37 14.45 -6.29 36.00
C ASP A 37 13.29 -5.40 35.54
N ILE A 38 12.09 -5.97 35.33
CA ILE A 38 10.85 -5.22 35.06
C ILE A 38 10.49 -4.35 36.26
N LEU A 39 10.56 -4.87 37.49
CA LEU A 39 10.30 -4.08 38.69
C LEU A 39 11.28 -2.88 38.79
N LYS A 40 12.59 -3.13 38.63
CA LYS A 40 13.60 -2.06 38.61
C LYS A 40 13.38 -1.04 37.51
N PHE A 41 13.00 -1.51 36.34
CA PHE A 41 12.66 -0.66 35.20
C PHE A 41 11.48 0.25 35.53
N CYS A 42 10.43 -0.27 36.17
CA CYS A 42 9.30 0.54 36.61
C CYS A 42 9.66 1.52 37.74
N GLU A 43 10.55 1.14 38.65
CA GLU A 43 11.03 2.07 39.69
C GLU A 43 11.80 3.24 39.07
N PHE A 44 12.60 2.99 38.05
CA PHE A 44 13.35 4.01 37.32
C PHE A 44 12.44 5.09 36.70
N PHE A 45 11.32 4.70 36.10
CA PHE A 45 10.40 5.63 35.44
C PHE A 45 9.30 6.19 36.35
N HIS A 46 9.30 5.87 37.65
CA HIS A 46 8.19 6.24 38.53
C HIS A 46 8.07 7.74 38.78
N GLU A 47 9.19 8.43 38.98
CA GLU A 47 9.19 9.89 39.21
C GLU A 47 8.69 10.63 37.97
N GLU A 48 9.10 10.19 36.78
CA GLU A 48 8.65 10.75 35.51
C GLU A 48 7.16 10.49 35.29
N TYR A 49 6.69 9.27 35.60
CA TYR A 49 5.27 8.93 35.58
C TYR A 49 4.41 9.87 36.43
N LEU A 50 4.86 10.20 37.65
CA LEU A 50 4.13 11.13 38.53
C LEU A 50 4.02 12.54 37.93
N PHE A 51 4.98 12.94 37.10
CA PHE A 51 5.04 14.27 36.50
C PHE A 51 4.23 14.37 35.19
N VAL A 52 4.36 13.38 34.31
CA VAL A 52 3.78 13.47 32.94
C VAL A 52 2.53 12.58 32.72
N GLY A 53 2.29 11.61 33.61
CA GLY A 53 1.22 10.62 33.48
C GLY A 53 1.48 9.55 32.41
N GLU A 54 0.72 8.45 32.45
CA GLU A 54 0.93 7.26 31.59
C GLU A 54 1.07 7.60 30.10
N LYS A 55 0.10 8.34 29.56
CA LYS A 55 0.00 8.57 28.12
C LYS A 55 1.22 9.33 27.60
N THR A 56 1.60 10.39 28.29
CA THR A 56 2.75 11.23 27.94
C THR A 56 4.08 10.50 28.15
N LEU A 57 4.18 9.69 29.21
CA LEU A 57 5.38 8.88 29.51
C LEU A 57 5.65 7.86 28.39
N VAL A 58 4.61 7.17 27.92
CA VAL A 58 4.70 6.22 26.80
C VAL A 58 5.06 6.90 25.49
N GLU A 59 4.55 8.11 25.26
CA GLU A 59 4.87 8.91 24.06
C GLU A 59 6.32 9.43 24.07
N GLN A 60 6.87 9.77 25.24
CA GLN A 60 8.24 10.24 25.42
C GLN A 60 9.27 9.10 25.37
N HIS A 61 8.86 7.87 25.67
CA HIS A 61 9.71 6.69 25.74
C HIS A 61 9.24 5.56 24.81
N PRO A 62 9.20 5.79 23.48
CA PRO A 62 8.67 4.82 22.52
C PRO A 62 9.53 3.54 22.43
N SER A 63 10.78 3.59 22.88
CA SER A 63 11.70 2.45 22.97
C SER A 63 11.36 1.49 24.10
N PHE A 64 10.50 1.87 25.05
CA PHE A 64 10.21 1.09 26.25
C PHE A 64 8.71 0.72 26.37
N PRO A 65 8.25 -0.32 25.63
CA PRO A 65 6.83 -0.68 25.57
C PRO A 65 6.26 -1.20 26.91
N ASN A 66 7.13 -1.52 27.88
CA ASN A 66 6.76 -2.04 29.20
C ASN A 66 6.25 -0.98 30.18
N LEU A 67 6.27 0.29 29.80
CA LEU A 67 5.73 1.38 30.64
C LEU A 67 4.25 1.18 30.99
N ARG A 68 3.47 0.50 30.15
CA ARG A 68 2.08 0.12 30.46
C ARG A 68 1.96 -0.91 31.57
N ALA A 69 2.90 -1.84 31.69
CA ALA A 69 2.93 -2.81 32.79
C ALA A 69 3.28 -2.10 34.12
N CYS A 70 4.11 -1.06 34.07
CA CYS A 70 4.45 -0.27 35.25
C CYS A 70 3.23 0.45 35.86
N VAL A 71 2.25 0.86 35.05
CA VAL A 71 1.01 1.49 35.54
C VAL A 71 0.19 0.54 36.42
N ILE A 72 0.21 -0.77 36.14
CA ILE A 72 -0.42 -1.78 36.99
C ILE A 72 0.27 -1.80 38.36
N LEU A 73 1.60 -1.74 38.37
CA LEU A 73 2.40 -1.73 39.60
C LEU A 73 2.22 -0.44 40.38
N TYR A 74 2.21 0.72 39.73
CA TYR A 74 2.05 2.03 40.38
C TYR A 74 0.71 2.16 41.13
N ASN A 75 -0.32 1.48 40.63
CA ASN A 75 -1.65 1.42 41.24
C ASN A 75 -1.80 0.29 42.27
N HIS A 76 -0.81 -0.60 42.39
CA HIS A 76 -0.85 -1.71 43.33
C HIS A 76 -0.59 -1.23 44.77
N ILE A 77 -1.36 -1.75 45.73
CA ILE A 77 -1.27 -1.35 47.15
C ILE A 77 0.13 -1.53 47.76
N ALA A 78 0.89 -2.49 47.25
CA ALA A 78 2.26 -2.76 47.71
C ALA A 78 3.30 -1.78 47.18
N TRP A 79 2.98 -0.96 46.16
CA TRP A 79 3.95 -0.07 45.51
C TRP A 79 4.63 0.90 46.48
N LYS A 80 3.84 1.51 47.37
CA LYS A 80 4.29 2.48 48.39
C LYS A 80 4.63 1.82 49.73
N SER A 81 4.64 0.50 49.80
CA SER A 81 4.89 -0.23 51.06
C SER A 81 6.37 -0.18 51.45
N ILE A 82 6.64 -0.13 52.76
CA ILE A 82 7.99 -0.26 53.32
C ILE A 82 8.27 -1.67 53.87
N HIS A 83 7.33 -2.61 53.67
CA HIS A 83 7.44 -3.96 54.19
C HIS A 83 8.55 -4.74 53.45
N PRO A 84 9.38 -5.55 54.15
CA PRO A 84 10.47 -6.32 53.52
C PRO A 84 10.03 -7.25 52.38
N GLY A 85 8.76 -7.69 52.40
CA GLY A 85 8.15 -8.53 51.37
C GLY A 85 7.53 -7.79 50.18
N ARG A 86 7.67 -6.46 50.07
CA ARG A 86 7.09 -5.66 48.97
C ARG A 86 7.44 -6.22 47.60
N ASP A 87 8.74 -6.42 47.34
CA ASP A 87 9.22 -6.79 46.02
C ASP A 87 8.71 -8.17 45.62
N ILE A 88 8.56 -9.08 46.59
CA ILE A 88 7.99 -10.42 46.37
C ILE A 88 6.55 -10.28 45.85
N VAL A 89 5.74 -9.41 46.47
CA VAL A 89 4.35 -9.18 46.06
C VAL A 89 4.26 -8.52 44.69
N LEU A 90 5.09 -7.51 44.43
CA LEU A 90 5.11 -6.82 43.14
C LEU A 90 5.62 -7.72 42.02
N ILE A 91 6.67 -8.51 42.27
CA ILE A 91 7.17 -9.52 41.32
C ILE A 91 6.11 -10.58 41.05
N ALA A 92 5.38 -11.05 42.07
CA ALA A 92 4.29 -12.00 41.87
C ALA A 92 3.16 -11.40 41.00
N GLU A 93 2.83 -10.11 41.16
CA GLU A 93 1.84 -9.45 40.30
C GLU A 93 2.37 -9.28 38.86
N ILE A 94 3.66 -9.00 38.68
CA ILE A 94 4.33 -9.04 37.35
C ILE A 94 4.22 -10.43 36.76
N GLU A 95 4.57 -11.48 37.49
CA GLU A 95 4.54 -12.87 37.01
C GLU A 95 3.12 -13.34 36.67
N LYS A 96 2.13 -12.91 37.45
CA LYS A 96 0.71 -13.13 37.17
C LYS A 96 0.27 -12.42 35.89
N TYR A 97 0.71 -11.18 35.68
CA TYR A 97 0.46 -10.43 34.44
C TYR A 97 1.15 -11.09 33.23
N LEU A 98 2.38 -11.58 33.41
CA LEU A 98 3.15 -12.30 32.40
C LEU A 98 2.69 -13.75 32.19
N GLY A 99 1.83 -14.30 33.04
CA GLY A 99 1.31 -15.66 32.94
C GLY A 99 2.36 -16.79 32.98
N ASN A 100 1.88 -18.04 32.91
CA ASN A 100 2.70 -19.26 32.97
C ASN A 100 3.26 -19.71 31.61
N SER A 101 2.94 -19.02 30.51
CA SER A 101 3.44 -19.36 29.17
C SER A 101 4.77 -18.66 28.93
N ILE A 102 5.80 -19.44 28.57
CA ILE A 102 7.10 -18.95 28.08
C ILE A 102 6.92 -17.93 26.94
N ASP A 103 5.88 -18.10 26.12
CA ASP A 103 5.51 -17.20 25.03
C ASP A 103 4.92 -15.85 25.49
N ILE A 104 4.32 -15.76 26.69
CA ILE A 104 3.84 -14.47 27.23
C ILE A 104 5.03 -13.69 27.81
N LYS A 105 5.99 -14.37 28.48
CA LYS A 105 7.23 -13.74 28.96
C LYS A 105 8.07 -13.14 27.84
N GLU A 106 8.16 -13.82 26.69
CA GLU A 106 8.85 -13.28 25.51
C GLU A 106 8.09 -12.12 24.85
N ARG A 107 6.75 -12.14 24.82
CA ARG A 107 5.91 -11.08 24.23
C ARG A 107 6.01 -9.72 24.92
N HIS A 108 6.33 -9.70 26.21
CA HIS A 108 6.56 -8.47 26.98
C HIS A 108 8.04 -8.02 26.99
N ILE A 109 8.97 -8.84 26.50
CA ILE A 109 10.41 -8.49 26.46
C ILE A 109 10.89 -8.20 25.03
N LYS A 110 10.24 -8.75 24.00
CA LYS A 110 10.37 -8.33 22.60
C LYS A 110 8.99 -8.38 21.93
N LYS A 111 8.58 -7.28 21.32
CA LYS A 111 7.33 -7.21 20.56
C LYS A 111 7.34 -8.20 19.38
N SER A 112 6.27 -8.96 19.23
CA SER A 112 5.88 -9.66 18.00
C SER A 112 4.39 -9.45 17.77
N GLU A 113 4.00 -8.30 17.20
CA GLU A 113 2.60 -8.01 16.85
C GLU A 113 2.40 -7.68 15.37
N THR A 114 3.39 -7.95 14.51
CA THR A 114 3.29 -7.61 13.08
C THR A 114 3.23 -8.84 12.17
N MET A 115 3.93 -9.93 12.52
CA MET A 115 4.01 -11.13 11.69
C MET A 115 3.47 -12.38 12.41
N PRO A 116 2.53 -13.14 11.81
CA PRO A 116 2.00 -14.36 12.42
C PRO A 116 3.07 -15.42 12.70
N ILE A 117 2.88 -16.19 13.77
CA ILE A 117 3.81 -17.26 14.21
C ILE A 117 4.00 -18.31 13.10
N TRP A 118 2.93 -18.72 12.42
CA TRP A 118 3.03 -19.70 11.32
C TRP A 118 3.95 -19.21 10.20
N MET A 119 3.90 -17.92 9.85
CA MET A 119 4.74 -17.36 8.80
C MET A 119 6.22 -17.31 9.22
N LYS A 120 6.49 -17.10 10.51
CA LYS A 120 7.87 -17.18 11.05
C LYS A 120 8.40 -18.60 10.97
N ASN A 121 7.58 -19.59 11.25
CA ASN A 121 7.96 -20.99 11.14
C ASN A 121 8.24 -21.36 9.69
N ASP A 122 7.35 -20.97 8.77
CA ASP A 122 7.54 -21.19 7.33
C ASP A 122 8.82 -20.49 6.82
N ALA A 123 9.09 -19.26 7.27
CA ALA A 123 10.33 -18.54 6.96
C ALA A 123 11.59 -19.30 7.42
N LYS A 124 11.58 -19.85 8.64
CA LYS A 124 12.69 -20.67 9.16
C LYS A 124 12.90 -21.95 8.35
N LEU A 125 11.82 -22.63 7.99
CA LEU A 125 11.88 -23.85 7.18
C LEU A 125 12.34 -23.55 5.74
N TRP A 126 11.89 -22.44 5.17
CA TRP A 126 12.23 -22.04 3.80
C TRP A 126 13.70 -21.69 3.63
N VAL A 127 14.28 -21.01 4.62
CA VAL A 127 15.72 -20.71 4.67
C VAL A 127 16.57 -21.98 4.77
N LYS A 128 16.06 -23.02 5.44
CA LYS A 128 16.73 -24.33 5.57
C LYS A 128 16.49 -25.27 4.39
N ASP A 129 15.82 -24.81 3.34
CA ASP A 129 15.38 -25.62 2.20
C ASP A 129 14.44 -26.79 2.59
N GLU A 130 13.83 -26.74 3.78
CA GLU A 130 12.87 -27.74 4.27
C GLU A 130 11.47 -27.58 3.64
N ILE A 131 11.15 -26.36 3.17
CA ILE A 131 9.98 -26.10 2.32
C ILE A 131 10.38 -25.42 1.01
N THR A 132 9.63 -25.71 -0.05
CA THR A 132 9.87 -25.15 -1.39
C THR A 132 9.42 -23.69 -1.50
N ASP A 133 9.96 -22.95 -2.47
CA ASP A 133 9.52 -21.59 -2.80
C ASP A 133 8.00 -21.52 -3.01
N ARG A 134 7.43 -22.53 -3.67
CA ARG A 134 5.98 -22.64 -3.89
C ARG A 134 5.17 -22.67 -2.58
N LEU A 135 5.64 -23.39 -1.57
CA LEU A 135 4.97 -23.44 -0.26
C LEU A 135 5.12 -22.12 0.50
N PHE A 136 6.32 -21.53 0.47
CA PHE A 136 6.57 -20.24 1.10
C PHE A 136 5.76 -19.09 0.48
N VAL A 137 5.64 -19.08 -0.85
CA VAL A 137 4.78 -18.16 -1.63
C VAL A 137 3.33 -18.25 -1.17
N GLN A 138 2.82 -19.45 -0.87
CA GLN A 138 1.45 -19.61 -0.39
C GLN A 138 1.23 -18.91 0.96
N GLY A 139 2.25 -18.88 1.81
CA GLY A 139 2.27 -18.07 3.03
C GLY A 139 2.12 -16.58 2.72
N ILE A 140 2.95 -16.04 1.82
CA ILE A 140 2.87 -14.62 1.38
C ILE A 140 1.49 -14.29 0.78
N ARG A 141 0.92 -15.17 -0.04
CA ARG A 141 -0.44 -14.99 -0.58
C ARG A 141 -1.48 -14.91 0.52
N THR A 142 -1.36 -15.76 1.55
CA THR A 142 -2.25 -15.74 2.70
C THR A 142 -2.09 -14.42 3.47
N MET A 143 -0.87 -13.93 3.67
CA MET A 143 -0.64 -12.63 4.32
C MET A 143 -1.27 -11.45 3.58
N LEU A 144 -1.29 -11.46 2.25
CA LEU A 144 -1.99 -10.45 1.46
C LEU A 144 -3.51 -10.56 1.59
N LYS A 145 -4.04 -11.78 1.53
CA LYS A 145 -5.47 -12.05 1.69
C LYS A 145 -5.99 -11.55 3.03
N GLU A 146 -5.24 -11.82 4.11
CA GLU A 146 -5.57 -11.39 5.48
C GLU A 146 -5.18 -9.93 5.76
N GLN A 147 -4.75 -9.17 4.74
CA GLN A 147 -4.36 -7.76 4.82
C GLN A 147 -3.25 -7.47 5.86
N ILE A 148 -2.36 -8.43 6.11
CA ILE A 148 -1.18 -8.27 6.95
C ILE A 148 -0.07 -7.57 6.16
N LEU A 149 0.11 -7.99 4.89
CA LEU A 149 0.88 -7.24 3.90
C LEU A 149 -0.06 -6.27 3.19
N LYS A 150 0.30 -5.00 3.15
CA LYS A 150 -0.42 -3.92 2.48
C LYS A 150 0.54 -3.17 1.55
N PRO A 151 1.10 -3.83 0.51
CA PRO A 151 1.94 -3.14 -0.46
C PRO A 151 1.19 -1.92 -0.99
N SER A 152 1.81 -0.76 -0.87
CA SER A 152 1.23 0.51 -1.29
C SER A 152 0.90 0.44 -2.77
N SER A 153 -0.15 1.14 -3.20
CA SER A 153 -0.56 1.14 -4.61
C SER A 153 0.40 1.94 -5.53
N ILE A 154 1.65 2.18 -5.12
CA ILE A 154 2.63 2.93 -5.89
C ILE A 154 3.35 2.01 -6.89
N ASN A 155 2.96 2.10 -8.16
CA ASN A 155 3.70 1.50 -9.26
C ASN A 155 5.06 2.21 -9.35
N THR A 156 6.12 1.67 -8.75
CA THR A 156 7.41 2.39 -8.68
C THR A 156 8.23 2.40 -9.98
N ASN A 157 7.68 1.91 -11.10
CA ASN A 157 8.21 2.16 -12.45
C ASN A 157 7.17 2.69 -13.44
N LYS A 158 5.98 3.08 -12.98
CA LYS A 158 4.98 3.75 -13.84
C LYS A 158 5.10 5.25 -13.61
N ASN A 159 6.15 5.85 -14.18
CA ASN A 159 6.26 7.29 -14.28
C ASN A 159 5.22 7.76 -15.30
N CYS A 160 3.98 7.90 -14.84
CA CYS A 160 2.92 8.42 -15.68
C CYS A 160 3.08 9.93 -15.73
N HIS A 161 3.49 10.42 -16.90
CA HIS A 161 3.56 11.85 -17.16
C HIS A 161 2.15 12.42 -17.21
N GLU A 162 1.97 13.63 -16.69
CA GLU A 162 0.69 14.33 -16.81
C GLU A 162 0.34 14.50 -18.30
N ASN A 163 -0.94 14.29 -18.63
CA ASN A 163 -1.47 14.36 -19.99
C ASN A 163 -0.97 13.26 -20.95
N GLU A 164 -0.37 12.19 -20.44
CA GLU A 164 -0.04 10.98 -21.21
C GLU A 164 -0.83 9.77 -20.71
N ILE A 165 -0.97 8.76 -21.56
CA ILE A 165 -1.56 7.49 -21.14
C ILE A 165 -0.58 6.74 -20.23
N CYS A 166 -1.11 6.29 -19.10
CA CYS A 166 -0.34 5.60 -18.08
C CYS A 166 -0.23 4.11 -18.46
N ILE A 167 0.81 3.72 -19.21
CA ILE A 167 1.05 2.34 -19.66
C ILE A 167 2.53 1.94 -19.57
N ILE A 168 2.80 0.64 -19.41
CA ILE A 168 4.15 0.06 -19.48
C ILE A 168 4.15 -1.21 -20.34
N LYS A 169 5.35 -1.66 -20.73
CA LYS A 169 5.52 -2.95 -21.41
C LYS A 169 4.87 -4.08 -20.59
N SER A 170 4.20 -4.99 -21.29
CA SER A 170 3.43 -6.11 -20.73
C SER A 170 2.11 -5.76 -20.04
N ASP A 171 1.72 -4.48 -20.01
CA ASP A 171 0.34 -4.12 -19.70
C ASP A 171 -0.62 -4.75 -20.72
N PHE A 172 -1.79 -5.16 -20.25
CA PHE A 172 -2.82 -5.70 -21.11
C PHE A 172 -4.23 -5.29 -20.68
N ILE A 173 -5.11 -5.19 -21.67
CA ILE A 173 -6.52 -4.87 -21.50
C ILE A 173 -7.32 -5.81 -22.38
N LYS A 174 -8.38 -6.41 -21.85
CA LYS A 174 -9.24 -7.34 -22.57
C LYS A 174 -10.68 -6.87 -22.50
N TYR A 175 -11.29 -6.72 -23.66
CA TYR A 175 -12.69 -6.32 -23.81
C TYR A 175 -13.53 -7.46 -24.36
N SER A 176 -14.83 -7.38 -24.08
CA SER A 176 -15.86 -8.17 -24.74
C SER A 176 -16.88 -7.22 -25.34
N TYR A 177 -17.31 -7.52 -26.56
CA TYR A 177 -18.40 -6.84 -27.26
C TYR A 177 -19.14 -7.84 -28.14
N SER A 178 -20.25 -7.43 -28.74
CA SER A 178 -20.98 -8.24 -29.71
C SER A 178 -20.81 -7.68 -31.10
N ASP A 179 -20.66 -8.55 -32.08
CA ASP A 179 -20.65 -8.18 -33.49
C ASP A 179 -22.04 -7.73 -33.98
N ILE A 180 -22.12 -7.40 -35.27
CA ILE A 180 -23.38 -7.00 -35.89
C ILE A 180 -24.47 -8.09 -35.89
N TYR A 181 -24.15 -9.33 -35.54
CA TYR A 181 -25.07 -10.46 -35.46
C TYR A 181 -25.33 -10.90 -34.00
N GLY A 182 -24.88 -10.12 -33.02
CA GLY A 182 -25.03 -10.45 -31.60
C GLY A 182 -24.07 -11.53 -31.10
N LYS A 183 -23.09 -11.96 -31.90
CA LYS A 183 -22.08 -12.94 -31.49
C LYS A 183 -21.02 -12.25 -30.64
N LYS A 184 -20.69 -12.86 -29.51
CA LYS A 184 -19.65 -12.38 -28.60
C LYS A 184 -18.27 -12.44 -29.26
N ILE A 185 -17.57 -11.32 -29.25
CA ILE A 185 -16.16 -11.16 -29.60
C ILE A 185 -15.40 -10.79 -28.33
N THR A 186 -14.22 -11.36 -28.14
CA THR A 186 -13.27 -10.94 -27.11
C THR A 186 -12.01 -10.45 -27.78
N GLU A 187 -11.50 -9.31 -27.34
CA GLU A 187 -10.30 -8.69 -27.91
C GLU A 187 -9.34 -8.29 -26.80
N LYS A 188 -8.09 -8.76 -26.90
CA LYS A 188 -7.02 -8.50 -25.93
C LYS A 188 -5.94 -7.64 -26.58
N TYR A 189 -5.64 -6.51 -25.94
CA TYR A 189 -4.57 -5.59 -26.26
C TYR A 189 -3.41 -5.86 -25.29
N THR A 190 -2.21 -6.11 -25.79
CA THR A 190 -1.01 -6.34 -24.96
C THR A 190 0.11 -5.40 -25.42
N ILE A 191 0.65 -4.60 -24.52
CA ILE A 191 1.73 -3.65 -24.81
C ILE A 191 3.05 -4.41 -25.01
N GLU A 192 3.63 -4.32 -26.21
CA GLU A 192 4.89 -4.99 -26.55
C GLU A 192 6.11 -4.12 -26.28
N SER A 193 6.03 -2.84 -26.62
CA SER A 193 7.10 -1.86 -26.44
C SER A 193 6.59 -0.43 -26.41
N VAL A 194 7.32 0.45 -25.73
CA VAL A 194 7.11 1.90 -25.71
C VAL A 194 8.44 2.54 -26.12
N ILE A 195 8.50 3.16 -27.30
CA ILE A 195 9.71 3.75 -27.88
C ILE A 195 9.34 5.10 -28.48
N ASN A 196 9.97 6.19 -28.03
CA ASN A 196 9.81 7.54 -28.61
C ASN A 196 8.33 7.96 -28.84
N ASN A 197 7.48 7.79 -27.82
CA ASN A 197 6.04 8.10 -27.84
C ASN A 197 5.20 7.23 -28.82
N GLU A 198 5.80 6.25 -29.48
CA GLU A 198 5.11 5.20 -30.21
C GLU A 198 5.03 3.93 -29.34
N ILE A 199 3.83 3.38 -29.27
CA ILE A 199 3.52 2.22 -28.44
C ILE A 199 3.04 1.10 -29.36
N SER A 200 3.80 0.01 -29.39
CA SER A 200 3.42 -1.21 -30.11
C SER A 200 2.47 -2.02 -29.26
N VAL A 201 1.29 -2.33 -29.79
CA VAL A 201 0.25 -3.12 -29.12
C VAL A 201 -0.09 -4.33 -29.96
N LYS A 202 0.11 -5.51 -29.40
CA LYS A 202 -0.36 -6.77 -29.96
C LYS A 202 -1.84 -6.95 -29.67
N THR A 203 -2.61 -7.23 -30.71
CA THR A 203 -4.05 -7.45 -30.64
C THR A 203 -4.37 -8.92 -30.91
N GLU A 204 -5.15 -9.52 -30.02
CA GLU A 204 -5.66 -10.88 -30.13
C GLU A 204 -7.19 -10.84 -30.08
N LYS A 205 -7.83 -11.09 -31.23
CA LYS A 205 -9.27 -11.12 -31.38
C LYS A 205 -9.74 -12.57 -31.48
N ILE A 206 -10.71 -12.93 -30.66
CA ILE A 206 -11.34 -14.25 -30.62
C ILE A 206 -12.81 -14.08 -30.99
N SER A 207 -13.20 -14.69 -32.11
CA SER A 207 -14.58 -14.79 -32.60
C SER A 207 -14.95 -16.26 -32.85
N ARG A 208 -16.14 -16.52 -33.40
CA ARG A 208 -16.49 -17.88 -33.86
C ARG A 208 -15.65 -18.35 -35.04
N ASP A 209 -15.14 -17.41 -35.84
CA ASP A 209 -14.40 -17.69 -37.08
C ASP A 209 -12.93 -18.01 -36.79
N GLY A 210 -12.51 -17.89 -35.53
CA GLY A 210 -11.19 -18.27 -35.05
C GLY A 210 -10.51 -17.14 -34.27
N LYS A 211 -9.19 -17.27 -34.18
CA LYS A 211 -8.30 -16.33 -33.52
C LYS A 211 -7.53 -15.52 -34.57
N GLU A 212 -7.68 -14.20 -34.52
CA GLU A 212 -6.98 -13.25 -35.39
C GLU A 212 -5.94 -12.51 -34.55
N LEU A 213 -4.69 -12.48 -35.04
CA LEU A 213 -3.58 -11.77 -34.44
C LEU A 213 -3.19 -10.60 -35.34
N SER A 214 -3.07 -9.41 -34.75
CA SER A 214 -2.62 -8.21 -35.44
C SER A 214 -1.76 -7.37 -34.51
N ASN A 215 -1.09 -6.37 -35.08
CA ASN A 215 -0.32 -5.38 -34.32
C ASN A 215 -0.83 -3.99 -34.73
N ILE A 216 -1.00 -3.12 -33.74
CA ILE A 216 -1.35 -1.72 -33.93
C ILE A 216 -0.30 -0.84 -33.24
N ILE A 217 -0.12 0.36 -33.76
CA ILE A 217 0.72 1.39 -33.14
C ILE A 217 -0.21 2.48 -32.63
N ILE A 218 -0.01 2.88 -31.37
CA ILE A 218 -0.70 4.01 -30.77
C ILE A 218 0.29 5.08 -30.30
N ASP A 219 -0.15 6.33 -30.22
CA ASP A 219 0.60 7.43 -29.61
C ASP A 219 0.46 7.46 -28.08
N ASN A 220 1.22 8.34 -27.42
CA ASN A 220 1.14 8.59 -25.97
C ASN A 220 -0.20 9.21 -25.51
N GLN A 221 -1.11 9.52 -26.43
CA GLN A 221 -2.47 9.95 -26.13
C GLN A 221 -3.49 8.82 -26.31
N GLY A 222 -3.09 7.63 -26.79
CA GLY A 222 -3.97 6.49 -27.04
C GLY A 222 -4.72 6.55 -28.38
N THR A 223 -4.21 7.29 -29.37
CA THR A 223 -4.74 7.32 -30.74
C THR A 223 -3.96 6.38 -31.65
N ILE A 224 -4.65 5.73 -32.60
CA ILE A 224 -4.03 4.78 -33.55
C ILE A 224 -3.38 5.57 -34.70
N THR A 225 -2.07 5.39 -34.92
CA THR A 225 -1.30 6.12 -35.94
C THR A 225 -1.38 5.50 -37.33
N THR A 226 -1.72 4.22 -37.46
CA THR A 226 -1.83 3.58 -38.79
C THR A 226 -3.13 3.97 -39.48
N ASN A 227 -3.02 4.43 -40.73
CA ASN A 227 -4.08 4.94 -41.62
C ASN A 227 -5.13 3.90 -42.06
N LYS A 228 -5.60 3.04 -41.15
CA LYS A 228 -6.82 2.24 -41.30
C LYS A 228 -7.99 3.06 -40.75
N ILE A 229 -8.44 3.99 -41.57
CA ILE A 229 -9.79 4.56 -41.49
C ILE A 229 -10.77 3.39 -41.70
N CYS A 230 -11.22 2.76 -40.62
CA CYS A 230 -12.66 2.68 -40.32
C CYS A 230 -12.95 1.77 -39.12
N CYS A 231 -13.93 2.26 -38.36
CA CYS A 231 -14.92 1.50 -37.64
C CYS A 231 -14.50 1.05 -36.22
N ILE A 232 -14.76 1.96 -35.27
CA ILE A 232 -15.18 1.69 -33.88
C ILE A 232 -14.32 0.68 -33.12
N MET A 233 -13.04 1.00 -32.87
CA MET A 233 -12.45 0.63 -31.58
C MET A 233 -12.15 1.91 -30.82
N ASN A 234 -13.12 2.27 -30.00
CA ASN A 234 -13.06 3.38 -29.08
C ASN A 234 -11.79 3.25 -28.24
N LYS A 235 -10.99 4.31 -28.26
CA LYS A 235 -9.88 4.59 -27.34
C LYS A 235 -10.11 3.91 -25.99
N PHE A 236 -9.32 2.88 -25.69
CA PHE A 236 -9.49 2.03 -24.51
C PHE A 236 -8.86 2.63 -23.25
N ILE A 237 -8.05 3.69 -23.42
CA ILE A 237 -7.40 4.42 -22.35
C ILE A 237 -7.31 5.91 -22.69
N PHE A 238 -7.57 6.75 -21.70
CA PHE A 238 -7.42 8.20 -21.77
C PHE A 238 -6.25 8.66 -20.89
N SER A 239 -5.63 9.77 -21.28
CA SER A 239 -4.63 10.44 -20.45
C SER A 239 -5.28 10.98 -19.17
N THR A 240 -4.57 10.89 -18.06
CA THR A 240 -4.98 11.47 -16.77
C THR A 240 -4.08 12.67 -16.42
N PRO A 241 -4.56 13.63 -15.59
CA PRO A 241 -5.87 13.68 -14.93
C PRO A 241 -7.01 14.13 -15.87
N ILE A 242 -8.22 13.58 -15.66
CA ILE A 242 -9.47 14.02 -16.29
C ILE A 242 -10.31 14.79 -15.27
N LYS A 243 -10.94 15.89 -15.67
CA LYS A 243 -11.77 16.75 -14.82
C LYS A 243 -13.22 16.81 -15.31
N PHE A 244 -14.10 17.20 -14.40
CA PHE A 244 -15.49 17.48 -14.74
C PHE A 244 -15.58 18.57 -15.82
N GLY A 245 -16.37 18.31 -16.86
CA GLY A 245 -16.56 19.23 -17.99
C GLY A 245 -15.56 19.09 -19.13
N ASP A 246 -14.50 18.28 -18.98
CA ASP A 246 -13.52 18.05 -20.04
C ASP A 246 -14.16 17.34 -21.26
N MET A 247 -13.65 17.65 -22.44
CA MET A 247 -13.95 16.92 -23.67
C MET A 247 -12.92 15.80 -23.85
N VAL A 248 -13.34 14.54 -23.67
CA VAL A 248 -12.43 13.37 -23.80
C VAL A 248 -12.28 12.93 -25.25
N THR A 249 -13.28 13.22 -26.08
CA THR A 249 -13.26 13.18 -27.56
C THR A 249 -13.92 14.45 -28.08
N SER A 250 -14.00 14.63 -29.41
CA SER A 250 -14.70 15.77 -30.03
C SER A 250 -16.19 15.86 -29.65
N ASP A 251 -16.81 14.73 -29.30
CA ASP A 251 -18.25 14.61 -29.05
C ASP A 251 -18.61 14.18 -27.63
N LEU A 252 -17.67 13.68 -26.81
CA LEU A 252 -17.93 13.19 -25.46
C LEU A 252 -17.43 14.17 -24.40
N LYS A 253 -18.37 14.67 -23.58
CA LYS A 253 -18.10 15.55 -22.44
C LYS A 253 -18.23 14.78 -21.13
N VAL A 254 -17.31 15.00 -20.19
CA VAL A 254 -17.42 14.47 -18.82
C VAL A 254 -18.55 15.17 -18.08
N ILE A 255 -19.58 14.41 -17.70
CA ILE A 255 -20.81 14.92 -17.07
C ILE A 255 -20.92 14.63 -15.58
N GLY A 256 -20.01 13.82 -15.01
CA GLY A 256 -20.05 13.46 -13.61
C GLY A 256 -19.23 12.23 -13.26
N GLU A 257 -19.42 11.78 -12.02
CA GLU A 257 -18.76 10.61 -11.45
C GLU A 257 -19.76 9.48 -11.22
N THR A 258 -19.29 8.25 -11.31
CA THR A 258 -20.10 7.06 -11.07
C THR A 258 -19.25 5.94 -10.46
N PRO A 259 -19.75 5.20 -9.45
CA PRO A 259 -19.09 3.97 -9.01
C PRO A 259 -19.24 2.88 -10.06
N TYR A 260 -18.16 2.16 -10.36
CA TYR A 260 -18.18 1.02 -11.27
C TYR A 260 -17.69 -0.25 -10.57
N ASN A 261 -18.48 -1.32 -10.62
CA ASN A 261 -18.07 -2.61 -10.08
C ASN A 261 -17.32 -3.42 -11.14
N PHE A 262 -16.06 -3.73 -10.86
CA PHE A 262 -15.22 -4.59 -11.69
C PHE A 262 -14.54 -5.62 -10.80
N SER A 263 -14.68 -6.91 -11.14
CA SER A 263 -14.11 -8.03 -10.38
C SER A 263 -14.45 -8.03 -8.88
N GLY A 264 -15.64 -7.55 -8.50
CA GLY A 264 -16.09 -7.49 -7.11
C GLY A 264 -15.55 -6.31 -6.31
N LYS A 265 -14.77 -5.42 -6.92
CA LYS A 265 -14.29 -4.17 -6.34
C LYS A 265 -15.00 -2.97 -6.95
N ILE A 266 -15.22 -1.94 -6.14
CA ILE A 266 -15.84 -0.69 -6.58
C ILE A 266 -14.73 0.31 -6.90
N TYR A 267 -14.70 0.78 -8.14
CA TYR A 267 -13.81 1.82 -8.63
C TYR A 267 -14.58 3.13 -8.79
N GLN A 268 -13.93 4.26 -8.52
CA GLN A 268 -14.49 5.57 -8.89
C GLN A 268 -14.17 5.84 -10.36
N ALA A 269 -15.20 6.15 -11.15
CA ALA A 269 -15.09 6.39 -12.58
C ALA A 269 -15.71 7.73 -12.98
N TRP A 270 -15.19 8.32 -14.06
CA TRP A 270 -15.83 9.39 -14.81
C TRP A 270 -16.88 8.79 -15.76
N ILE A 271 -18.00 9.50 -15.92
CA ILE A 271 -18.97 9.25 -16.99
C ILE A 271 -18.91 10.40 -18.01
N ALA A 272 -18.67 10.05 -19.27
CA ALA A 272 -18.67 10.98 -20.39
C ALA A 272 -19.77 10.62 -21.39
N GLN A 273 -20.48 11.62 -21.90
CA GLN A 273 -21.61 11.44 -22.81
C GLN A 273 -21.58 12.46 -23.95
N ASN A 274 -22.17 12.09 -25.09
CA ASN A 274 -22.45 13.04 -26.16
C ASN A 274 -23.74 13.85 -25.90
N SER A 275 -23.89 14.96 -26.62
CA SER A 275 -25.07 15.85 -26.50
C SER A 275 -26.40 15.11 -26.69
N GLU A 276 -26.42 14.10 -27.54
CA GLU A 276 -27.59 13.28 -27.85
C GLU A 276 -27.84 12.13 -26.85
N LYS A 277 -26.94 11.92 -25.87
CA LYS A 277 -26.97 10.81 -24.90
C LYS A 277 -27.00 9.41 -25.54
N GLN A 278 -26.52 9.31 -26.78
CA GLN A 278 -26.42 8.06 -27.54
C GLN A 278 -25.09 7.34 -27.28
N ASN A 279 -24.03 8.11 -26.99
CA ASN A 279 -22.70 7.60 -26.71
C ASN A 279 -22.39 7.84 -25.24
N THR A 280 -22.03 6.79 -24.51
CA THR A 280 -21.63 6.88 -23.10
C THR A 280 -20.37 6.07 -22.87
N VAL A 281 -19.39 6.68 -22.19
CA VAL A 281 -18.14 6.04 -21.81
C VAL A 281 -17.95 6.17 -20.29
N ILE A 282 -17.57 5.07 -19.65
CA ILE A 282 -17.20 5.02 -18.24
C ILE A 282 -15.70 4.80 -18.15
N ILE A 283 -14.98 5.69 -17.47
CA ILE A 283 -13.51 5.78 -17.48
C ILE A 283 -13.00 5.76 -16.03
N ASP A 284 -12.07 4.86 -15.70
CA ASP A 284 -11.43 4.83 -14.37
C ASP A 284 -10.71 6.16 -14.07
N LYS A 285 -10.95 6.75 -12.89
CA LYS A 285 -10.41 8.07 -12.53
C LYS A 285 -8.88 8.07 -12.39
N ASN A 286 -8.30 6.94 -11.98
CA ASN A 286 -6.88 6.86 -11.64
C ASN A 286 -6.02 6.53 -12.86
N THR A 287 -6.49 5.58 -13.67
CA THR A 287 -5.72 4.98 -14.78
C THR A 287 -6.16 5.47 -16.16
N GLY A 288 -7.35 6.05 -16.27
CA GLY A 288 -7.93 6.44 -17.56
C GLY A 288 -8.47 5.28 -18.39
N ILE A 289 -8.47 4.05 -17.87
CA ILE A 289 -8.98 2.86 -18.57
C ILE A 289 -10.49 2.95 -18.76
N VAL A 290 -10.96 2.58 -19.94
CA VAL A 290 -12.40 2.53 -20.22
C VAL A 290 -13.00 1.25 -19.64
N PHE A 291 -13.88 1.38 -18.66
CA PHE A 291 -14.65 0.25 -18.11
C PHE A 291 -15.71 -0.23 -19.08
N SER A 292 -16.44 0.70 -19.70
CA SER A 292 -17.48 0.36 -20.66
C SER A 292 -17.70 1.49 -21.64
N ASN A 293 -18.03 1.12 -22.87
CA ASN A 293 -18.46 2.04 -23.90
C ASN A 293 -19.80 1.55 -24.46
N VAL A 294 -20.76 2.46 -24.59
CA VAL A 294 -22.06 2.23 -25.21
C VAL A 294 -22.19 3.19 -26.37
N HIS A 295 -22.41 2.66 -27.57
CA HIS A 295 -22.70 3.40 -28.78
C HIS A 295 -24.07 2.99 -29.32
N LYS A 296 -24.89 3.98 -29.69
CA LYS A 296 -26.21 3.77 -30.31
C LYS A 296 -26.16 4.35 -31.73
N GLU A 297 -26.11 3.48 -32.73
CA GLU A 297 -26.16 3.89 -34.14
C GLU A 297 -27.61 4.22 -34.53
N THR A 298 -27.83 5.42 -35.08
CA THR A 298 -29.11 5.85 -35.68
C THR A 298 -29.16 5.43 -37.16
N GLY A 299 -29.17 4.13 -37.41
CA GLY A 299 -29.47 3.50 -38.71
C GLY A 299 -30.64 2.51 -38.59
N MET A 300 -31.26 2.11 -39.71
CA MET A 300 -32.55 1.37 -39.82
C MET A 300 -32.72 0.07 -39.00
N THR A 301 -31.73 -0.34 -38.21
CA THR A 301 -31.92 -1.28 -37.09
C THR A 301 -31.23 -0.66 -35.87
N ASN A 302 -31.97 -0.22 -34.86
CA ASN A 302 -31.42 0.27 -33.59
C ASN A 302 -30.51 -0.81 -32.95
N LYS A 303 -29.23 -0.83 -33.30
CA LYS A 303 -28.27 -1.77 -32.73
C LYS A 303 -27.51 -1.06 -31.62
N TRP A 304 -27.51 -1.68 -30.46
CA TRP A 304 -26.75 -1.25 -29.30
C TRP A 304 -25.42 -2.00 -29.30
N SER A 305 -24.34 -1.27 -29.54
CA SER A 305 -22.98 -1.81 -29.48
C SER A 305 -22.38 -1.43 -28.13
N LYS A 306 -22.30 -2.39 -27.21
CA LYS A 306 -21.69 -2.23 -25.89
C LYS A 306 -20.39 -3.00 -25.83
N SER A 307 -19.30 -2.33 -25.49
CA SER A 307 -18.06 -2.98 -25.07
C SER A 307 -17.89 -2.84 -23.56
N THR A 308 -17.38 -3.91 -22.93
CA THR A 308 -17.11 -3.95 -21.50
C THR A 308 -15.74 -4.54 -21.25
N LEU A 309 -15.01 -3.94 -20.32
CA LEU A 309 -13.78 -4.48 -19.79
C LEU A 309 -14.05 -5.84 -19.13
N VAL A 310 -13.25 -6.82 -19.50
CA VAL A 310 -13.31 -8.20 -18.99
C VAL A 310 -12.17 -8.45 -18.01
N GLU A 311 -10.96 -8.00 -18.36
CA GLU A 311 -9.74 -8.36 -17.63
C GLU A 311 -8.64 -7.34 -17.93
N THR A 312 -7.84 -6.97 -16.94
CA THR A 312 -6.65 -6.14 -17.11
C THR A 312 -5.73 -6.25 -15.89
N ASN A 313 -4.42 -6.11 -16.10
CA ASN A 313 -3.41 -5.96 -15.04
C ASN A 313 -3.15 -4.50 -14.65
N MET A 314 -3.90 -3.55 -15.22
CA MET A 314 -3.60 -2.14 -15.08
C MET A 314 -4.44 -1.46 -13.98
N LEU A 315 -5.53 -2.10 -13.56
CA LEU A 315 -6.37 -1.68 -12.41
C LEU A 315 -5.90 -2.30 -11.10
N GLU A 316 -5.29 -3.49 -11.17
CA GLU A 316 -4.79 -4.24 -10.03
C GLU A 316 -3.27 -4.36 -10.12
N LYS A 317 -2.57 -4.13 -9.01
CA LYS A 317 -1.13 -4.33 -8.96
C LYS A 317 -0.87 -5.82 -8.88
N ASN A 318 -0.58 -6.39 -10.05
CA ASN A 318 -0.39 -7.82 -10.28
C ASN A 318 0.90 -8.33 -9.63
N TYR A 319 0.87 -8.50 -8.31
CA TYR A 319 1.85 -9.35 -7.65
C TYR A 319 1.45 -10.83 -7.77
N ILE A 320 0.19 -11.14 -8.09
CA ILE A 320 -0.31 -12.52 -8.20
C ILE A 320 -0.13 -13.01 -9.64
N THR A 321 0.70 -14.04 -9.84
CA THR A 321 1.03 -14.59 -11.18
C THR A 321 0.91 -16.12 -11.21
N ASN A 322 0.74 -16.70 -12.41
CA ASN A 322 0.71 -18.16 -12.58
C ASN A 322 2.05 -18.83 -12.23
N GLU A 323 3.15 -18.08 -12.35
CA GLU A 323 4.49 -18.50 -11.95
C GLU A 323 5.01 -17.59 -10.85
N SER A 324 5.35 -18.18 -9.70
CA SER A 324 5.91 -17.45 -8.58
C SER A 324 7.42 -17.28 -8.75
N ILE A 325 7.93 -16.05 -8.60
CA ILE A 325 9.35 -15.71 -8.68
C ILE A 325 9.75 -15.08 -7.36
N ILE A 326 10.68 -15.71 -6.64
CA ILE A 326 11.36 -15.14 -5.48
C ILE A 326 12.86 -15.14 -5.77
N PRO A 327 13.56 -13.99 -5.71
CA PRO A 327 15.00 -13.96 -5.87
C PRO A 327 15.71 -14.77 -4.78
N LYS A 328 16.71 -15.57 -5.15
CA LYS A 328 17.47 -16.41 -4.20
C LYS A 328 18.08 -15.61 -3.05
N TRP A 329 18.55 -14.38 -3.31
CA TRP A 329 19.15 -13.51 -2.30
C TRP A 329 18.15 -13.11 -1.20
N PHE A 330 16.83 -13.21 -1.45
CA PHE A 330 15.83 -12.89 -0.44
C PHE A 330 15.87 -13.85 0.76
N LYS A 331 16.35 -15.10 0.58
CA LYS A 331 16.60 -16.01 1.70
C LYS A 331 17.57 -15.44 2.73
N THR A 332 18.57 -14.66 2.30
CA THR A 332 19.50 -13.99 3.21
C THR A 332 18.79 -12.93 4.06
N ILE A 333 17.83 -12.21 3.50
CA ILE A 333 17.00 -11.27 4.27
C ILE A 333 16.12 -12.02 5.28
N THR A 334 15.58 -13.18 4.89
CA THR A 334 14.81 -14.04 5.80
C THR A 334 15.67 -14.67 6.89
N MET A 335 16.94 -14.96 6.64
CA MET A 335 17.91 -15.35 7.67
C MET A 335 18.09 -14.23 8.69
N TRP A 336 18.28 -12.99 8.23
CA TRP A 336 18.41 -11.83 9.11
C TRP A 336 17.18 -11.61 10.00
N LEU A 337 15.98 -11.95 9.53
CA LEU A 337 14.78 -11.99 10.36
C LEU A 337 14.89 -13.08 11.45
N GLY A 338 15.33 -14.28 11.08
CA GLY A 338 15.49 -15.41 12.00
C GLY A 338 16.53 -15.16 13.09
N ASP A 339 17.62 -14.48 12.73
CA ASP A 339 18.72 -14.10 13.63
C ASP A 339 18.41 -12.84 14.46
N GLY A 340 17.27 -12.17 14.19
CA GLY A 340 16.85 -10.96 14.88
C GLY A 340 17.67 -9.71 14.52
N LEU A 341 18.35 -9.73 13.36
CA LEU A 341 19.11 -8.60 12.82
C LEU A 341 18.22 -7.53 12.16
N ILE A 342 17.02 -7.92 11.73
CA ILE A 342 15.96 -7.01 11.27
C ILE A 342 14.65 -7.32 12.01
N SER A 343 13.84 -6.29 12.21
CA SER A 343 12.52 -6.44 12.82
C SER A 343 11.51 -7.08 11.85
N GLU A 344 10.45 -7.67 12.40
CA GLU A 344 9.30 -8.13 11.61
C GLU A 344 8.73 -7.02 10.74
N SER A 345 8.64 -5.79 11.25
CA SER A 345 8.08 -4.67 10.51
C SER A 345 8.94 -4.28 9.30
N GLU A 346 10.27 -4.33 9.43
CA GLU A 346 11.21 -4.10 8.32
C GLU A 346 11.13 -5.22 7.31
N TYR A 347 11.03 -6.46 7.76
CA TYR A 347 10.87 -7.62 6.89
C TYR A 347 9.56 -7.57 6.09
N LEU A 348 8.43 -7.22 6.71
CA LEU A 348 7.15 -7.07 6.03
C LEU A 348 7.19 -5.90 5.02
N LYS A 349 7.74 -4.75 5.41
CA LYS A 349 7.95 -3.62 4.48
C LYS A 349 8.86 -3.98 3.32
N ALA A 350 9.88 -4.81 3.55
CA ALA A 350 10.73 -5.33 2.48
C ALA A 350 9.94 -6.21 1.52
N ILE A 351 9.10 -7.14 2.02
CA ILE A 351 8.21 -7.95 1.18
C ILE A 351 7.26 -7.05 0.39
N GLU A 352 6.60 -6.10 1.04
CA GLU A 352 5.70 -5.13 0.39
C GLU A 352 6.41 -4.38 -0.73
N ASN A 353 7.62 -3.87 -0.48
CA ASN A 353 8.39 -3.14 -1.48
C ASN A 353 8.86 -4.02 -2.65
N LEU A 354 9.19 -5.29 -2.40
CA LEU A 354 9.60 -6.23 -3.45
C LEU A 354 8.42 -6.69 -4.30
N LEU A 355 7.25 -6.85 -3.68
CA LEU A 355 5.99 -7.01 -4.40
C LEU A 355 5.77 -5.77 -5.27
N GLU A 356 5.77 -4.57 -4.69
CA GLU A 356 5.56 -3.28 -5.40
C GLU A 356 6.44 -3.11 -6.65
N ARG A 357 7.71 -3.51 -6.57
CA ARG A 357 8.68 -3.43 -7.68
C ARG A 357 8.55 -4.58 -8.69
N GLY A 358 7.65 -5.54 -8.46
CA GLY A 358 7.47 -6.74 -9.28
C GLY A 358 8.68 -7.68 -9.27
N ILE A 359 9.53 -7.56 -8.24
CA ILE A 359 10.72 -8.39 -8.01
C ILE A 359 10.30 -9.73 -7.40
N ILE A 360 9.39 -9.68 -6.43
CA ILE A 360 8.63 -10.85 -5.98
C ILE A 360 7.32 -10.88 -6.75
N ARG A 361 7.02 -12.03 -7.35
CA ARG A 361 5.72 -12.34 -7.97
C ARG A 361 5.25 -13.67 -7.40
N ILE A 362 3.98 -13.78 -7.07
CA ILE A 362 3.46 -14.84 -6.19
C ILE A 362 2.32 -15.62 -6.79
#